data_AF-A0A259DL10-F1
#
_entry.id   AF-A0A259DL10-F1
#
_cell.length_a   1.000
_cell.length_b   1.000
_cell.length_c   1.000
_cell.angle_alpha   90.00
_cell.angle_beta   90.00
_cell.angle_gamma   90.00
#
_symmetry.space_group_name_H-M   'P 1'
#
loop_
_entity.id
_entity.type
_entity.pdbx_description
1 polymer ?
#
loop_
_entity_poly.entity_id
_entity_poly.type
_entity_poly.pdbx_seq_one_letter_code
_entity_poly.pdbx_strand_id
1 'polypeptide(L)'
;MAIVVAMAAIFAGIWSAPDVVRARLPILAGMGINTSIALLLAGLALLLPRLRPWLGGLIAAISAAVLGQYFFAWMPADGFWRIALNIGGRGLPWPWHMSPLAAFSLLCAGLALATLDRPRKLPGQILSQAAPGFILAAVVGGALNRSLDGLLFVATLDRHAIMSLPTMMALCVWVSGYLAAMAETPWFRRFYAAREERQALAIGLIGFTAALLLGSAASVAVLGRQMQATVEEELSSSVRTQATIFPLVLSSALHSLHARTGGLASRADLPAALREMAGSNGSAWLAGSDGAARLRAGLSPADRRFRLRLDNTRSAWLAWNRGLMLEIHLPAAQGQGTIVVQEPLPELERLFTEALSDTQGGVETRLCGRAGSEHMVCLPSAFMPRPLLAPMRYKDQPVPMWHALQGQRGVAVAPDYRGVMVVAAYVPVAELGLGMVRKVDVENMYQPIRTAVWRAIAIMAGIGTIAALLIYLRVRFVVRRAVDTGRQLRGVLEALPVGVWLTDASGRFILNNPAGSRIWAGERWVGIERLDEYKGWWHDTGKRIEAHDWALAR
;
A
#
# COMPACT_ATOMS: atom_id res chain seq x y z
N MET A 1 -3.55 25.39 -27.57
CA MET A 1 -2.13 25.80 -27.56
C MET A 1 -1.73 26.59 -26.32
N ALA A 2 -2.44 27.65 -25.92
CA ALA A 2 -2.08 28.50 -24.78
C ALA A 2 -1.84 27.73 -23.46
N ILE A 3 -2.67 26.73 -23.14
CA ILE A 3 -2.54 25.90 -21.92
C ILE A 3 -1.25 25.05 -21.94
N VAL A 4 -0.84 24.54 -23.11
CA VAL A 4 0.37 23.72 -23.24
C VAL A 4 1.63 24.57 -23.19
N VAL A 5 1.60 25.78 -23.75
CA VAL A 5 2.69 26.76 -23.61
C VAL A 5 2.83 27.19 -22.14
N ALA A 6 1.71 27.43 -21.44
CA ALA A 6 1.70 27.74 -20.02
C ALA A 6 2.23 26.57 -19.16
N MET A 7 1.80 25.34 -19.42
CA MET A 7 2.33 24.15 -18.72
C MET A 7 3.81 23.93 -19.01
N ALA A 8 4.26 24.07 -20.25
CA ALA A 8 5.67 23.93 -20.62
C ALA A 8 6.53 25.01 -19.94
N ALA A 9 6.05 26.26 -19.86
CA ALA A 9 6.72 27.34 -19.15
C ALA A 9 6.79 27.09 -17.63
N ILE A 10 5.71 26.58 -17.02
CA ILE A 10 5.68 26.18 -15.62
C ILE A 10 6.67 25.03 -15.35
N PHE A 11 6.71 24.02 -16.22
CA PHE A 11 7.66 22.91 -16.09
C PHE A 11 9.11 23.33 -16.31
N ALA A 12 9.38 24.25 -17.24
CA ALA A 12 10.70 24.86 -17.41
C ALA A 12 11.11 25.68 -16.18
N GLY A 13 10.16 26.37 -15.53
CA GLY A 13 10.38 27.06 -14.26
C GLY A 13 10.74 26.10 -13.11
N ILE A 14 10.03 24.96 -13.00
CA ILE A 14 10.33 23.91 -12.00
C ILE A 14 11.74 23.34 -12.22
N TRP A 15 12.18 23.25 -13.47
CA TRP A 15 13.50 22.71 -13.83
C TRP A 15 14.66 23.68 -13.57
N SER A 16 14.46 24.98 -13.83
CA SER A 16 15.51 26.00 -13.76
C SER A 16 15.68 26.63 -12.38
N ALA A 17 14.61 26.78 -11.60
CA ALA A 17 14.65 27.43 -10.29
C ALA A 17 13.65 26.78 -9.29
N PRO A 18 13.89 25.54 -8.85
CA PRO A 18 12.93 24.78 -8.03
C PRO A 18 12.58 25.46 -6.71
N ASP A 19 13.51 26.20 -6.09
CA ASP A 19 13.25 26.92 -4.83
C ASP A 19 12.42 28.19 -5.03
N VAL A 20 12.54 28.86 -6.18
CA VAL A 20 11.74 30.03 -6.53
C VAL A 20 10.30 29.64 -6.85
N VAL A 21 10.11 28.55 -7.60
CA VAL A 21 8.76 28.02 -7.86
C VAL A 21 8.11 27.52 -6.57
N ARG A 22 8.88 26.90 -5.67
CA ARG A 22 8.39 26.49 -4.35
C ARG A 22 7.90 27.68 -3.51
N ALA A 23 8.62 28.80 -3.56
CA ALA A 23 8.28 30.01 -2.82
C ALA A 23 7.07 30.76 -3.42
N ARG A 24 6.92 30.76 -4.75
CA ARG A 24 5.91 31.56 -5.46
C ARG A 24 4.63 30.79 -5.78
N LEU A 25 4.73 29.48 -6.00
CA LEU A 25 3.63 28.59 -6.38
C LEU A 25 3.69 27.30 -5.54
N PRO A 26 3.43 27.39 -4.23
CA PRO A 26 3.52 26.24 -3.32
C PRO A 26 2.58 25.09 -3.70
N ILE A 27 1.49 25.39 -4.43
CA ILE A 27 0.55 24.39 -4.96
C ILE A 27 1.24 23.46 -5.97
N LEU A 28 2.22 23.96 -6.74
CA LEU A 28 2.98 23.20 -7.73
C LEU A 28 4.25 22.54 -7.16
N ALA A 29 4.52 22.73 -5.86
CA ALA A 29 5.66 22.13 -5.20
C ALA A 29 5.47 20.63 -4.97
N GLY A 30 6.52 19.84 -5.24
CA GLY A 30 6.53 18.40 -4.98
C GLY A 30 6.03 17.55 -6.15
N MET A 31 6.46 17.82 -7.38
CA MET A 31 6.21 16.95 -8.53
C MET A 31 7.55 16.41 -9.05
N GLY A 32 7.65 15.08 -9.21
CA GLY A 32 8.85 14.43 -9.75
C GLY A 32 9.18 14.90 -11.17
N ILE A 33 10.47 15.05 -11.51
CA ILE A 33 10.90 15.45 -12.86
C ILE A 33 10.44 14.47 -13.94
N ASN A 34 10.64 13.17 -13.70
CA ASN A 34 10.13 12.13 -14.59
C ASN A 34 8.60 12.15 -14.70
N THR A 35 7.89 12.51 -13.63
CA THR A 35 6.43 12.65 -13.62
C THR A 35 5.95 13.84 -14.45
N SER A 36 6.64 14.98 -14.36
CA SER A 36 6.30 16.18 -15.15
C SER A 36 6.54 15.98 -16.64
N ILE A 37 7.65 15.36 -17.00
CA ILE A 37 7.95 15.03 -18.40
C ILE A 37 6.89 14.07 -18.95
N ALA A 38 6.56 13.00 -18.23
CA ALA A 38 5.55 12.05 -18.67
C ALA A 38 4.16 12.70 -18.87
N LEU A 39 3.74 13.59 -17.96
CA LEU A 39 2.47 14.32 -18.10
C LEU A 39 2.50 15.33 -19.26
N LEU A 40 3.62 16.01 -19.49
CA LEU A 40 3.78 16.90 -20.64
C LEU A 40 3.69 16.12 -21.96
N LEU A 41 4.37 14.97 -22.06
CA LEU A 41 4.26 14.06 -23.20
C LEU A 41 2.82 13.56 -23.39
N ALA A 42 2.12 13.24 -22.30
CA ALA A 42 0.74 12.78 -22.33
C ALA A 42 -0.22 13.85 -22.87
N GLY A 43 -0.01 15.12 -22.48
CA GLY A 43 -0.74 16.27 -23.03
C GLY A 43 -0.42 16.52 -24.51
N LEU A 44 0.86 16.43 -24.89
CA LEU A 44 1.29 16.58 -26.28
C LEU A 44 0.70 15.50 -27.20
N ALA A 45 0.61 14.26 -26.72
CA ALA A 45 0.01 13.14 -27.45
C ALA A 45 -1.49 13.32 -27.74
N LEU A 46 -2.21 14.06 -26.90
CA LEU A 46 -3.60 14.43 -27.16
C LEU A 46 -3.70 15.45 -28.30
N LEU A 47 -2.80 16.44 -28.33
CA LEU A 47 -2.78 17.51 -29.34
C LEU A 47 -2.22 17.09 -30.70
N LEU A 48 -1.34 16.07 -30.75
CA LEU A 48 -0.66 15.63 -31.96
C LEU A 48 -1.05 14.17 -32.32
N PRO A 49 -2.20 13.95 -32.99
CA PRO A 49 -2.69 12.61 -33.32
C PRO A 49 -1.68 11.76 -34.09
N ARG A 50 -0.88 12.38 -34.97
CA ARG A 50 0.14 11.67 -35.78
C ARG A 50 1.25 11.05 -34.95
N LEU A 51 1.61 11.67 -33.82
CA LEU A 51 2.69 11.20 -32.93
C LEU A 51 2.17 10.44 -31.72
N ARG A 52 0.84 10.41 -31.51
CA ARG A 52 0.17 9.75 -30.40
C ARG A 52 0.66 8.32 -30.11
N PRO A 53 0.83 7.41 -31.10
CA PRO A 53 1.30 6.05 -30.80
C PRO A 53 2.73 6.00 -30.26
N TRP A 54 3.61 6.83 -30.80
CA TRP A 54 5.01 6.92 -30.38
C TRP A 54 5.14 7.54 -28.99
N LEU A 55 4.45 8.66 -28.75
CA LEU A 55 4.44 9.34 -27.46
C LEU A 55 3.79 8.46 -26.38
N GLY A 56 2.68 7.79 -26.70
CA GLY A 56 2.03 6.83 -25.80
C GLY A 56 2.95 5.67 -25.41
N GLY A 57 3.64 5.08 -26.39
CA GLY A 57 4.64 4.03 -26.15
C GLY A 57 5.80 4.49 -25.27
N LEU A 58 6.31 5.72 -25.48
CA LEU A 58 7.38 6.30 -24.66
C LEU A 58 6.94 6.50 -23.20
N ILE A 59 5.74 7.06 -22.98
CA ILE A 59 5.17 7.25 -21.63
C ILE A 59 5.02 5.89 -20.93
N ALA A 60 4.49 4.88 -21.65
CA ALA A 60 4.33 3.54 -21.13
C ALA A 60 5.68 2.90 -20.75
N ALA A 61 6.73 3.08 -21.58
CA ALA A 61 8.07 2.56 -21.29
C ALA A 61 8.68 3.20 -20.04
N ILE A 62 8.62 4.54 -19.92
CA ILE A 62 9.11 5.28 -18.75
C ILE A 62 8.39 4.80 -17.48
N SER A 63 7.07 4.72 -17.55
CA SER A 63 6.23 4.35 -16.41
C SER A 63 6.42 2.89 -15.99
N ALA A 64 6.58 1.98 -16.96
CA ALA A 64 6.88 0.58 -16.70
C ALA A 64 8.27 0.40 -16.09
N ALA A 65 9.26 1.16 -16.53
CA ALA A 65 10.60 1.14 -15.96
C ALA A 65 10.58 1.59 -14.48
N VAL A 66 9.86 2.68 -14.16
CA VAL A 66 9.67 3.15 -12.78
C VAL A 66 8.95 2.12 -11.91
N LEU A 67 7.89 1.48 -12.41
CA LEU A 67 7.24 0.37 -11.69
C LEU A 67 8.20 -0.80 -11.45
N GLY A 68 9.07 -1.10 -12.43
CA GLY A 68 10.15 -2.08 -12.28
C GLY A 68 11.14 -1.71 -11.18
N GLN A 69 11.54 -0.44 -11.06
CA GLN A 69 12.41 0.02 -9.97
C GLN A 69 11.82 -0.25 -8.59
N TYR A 70 10.52 -0.02 -8.44
CA TYR A 70 9.79 -0.33 -7.21
C TYR A 70 9.71 -1.83 -6.93
N PHE A 71 9.48 -2.64 -7.97
CA PHE A 71 9.39 -4.09 -7.83
C PHE A 71 10.72 -4.76 -7.47
N PHE A 72 11.82 -4.32 -8.08
CA PHE A 72 13.16 -4.85 -7.87
C PHE A 72 13.96 -4.12 -6.78
N ALA A 73 13.36 -3.13 -6.10
CA ALA A 73 14.00 -2.26 -5.11
C ALA A 73 15.34 -1.66 -5.59
N TRP A 74 15.41 -1.32 -6.88
CA TRP A 74 16.64 -0.86 -7.52
C TRP A 74 16.53 0.61 -7.93
N MET A 75 17.39 1.45 -7.34
CA MET A 75 17.47 2.89 -7.62
C MET A 75 18.91 3.27 -8.00
N PRO A 76 19.15 3.75 -9.24
CA PRO A 76 20.47 4.22 -9.66
C PRO A 76 20.89 5.47 -8.87
N ALA A 77 22.21 5.69 -8.77
CA ALA A 77 22.76 6.93 -8.23
C ALA A 77 22.37 8.15 -9.09
N ASP A 78 22.44 9.35 -8.51
CA ASP A 78 22.11 10.60 -9.21
C ASP A 78 22.94 10.77 -10.50
N GLY A 79 22.31 11.29 -11.56
CA GLY A 79 22.87 11.37 -12.91
C GLY A 79 21.80 11.61 -13.98
N PHE A 80 22.15 11.34 -15.25
CA PHE A 80 21.25 11.57 -16.39
C PHE A 80 19.93 10.79 -16.30
N TRP A 81 19.93 9.63 -15.62
CA TRP A 81 18.74 8.78 -15.44
C TRP A 81 17.57 9.48 -14.75
N ARG A 82 17.82 10.57 -13.99
CA ARG A 82 16.82 11.36 -13.26
C ARG A 82 15.66 11.89 -14.13
N ILE A 83 15.88 11.99 -15.43
CA ILE A 83 14.87 12.44 -16.41
C ILE A 83 13.79 11.36 -16.61
N ALA A 84 14.14 10.07 -16.52
CA ALA A 84 13.24 8.96 -16.81
C ALA A 84 12.97 8.06 -15.60
N LEU A 85 13.91 7.96 -14.66
CA LEU A 85 13.90 7.01 -13.56
C LEU A 85 14.04 7.72 -12.20
N ASN A 86 13.56 7.05 -11.16
CA ASN A 86 13.80 7.47 -9.77
C ASN A 86 15.26 7.22 -9.40
N ILE A 87 15.89 8.13 -8.65
CA ILE A 87 17.30 8.05 -8.22
C ILE A 87 17.40 7.80 -6.71
N GLY A 88 18.47 7.14 -6.26
CA GLY A 88 18.73 6.88 -4.84
C GLY A 88 19.45 8.07 -4.19
N GLY A 89 18.79 8.81 -3.30
CA GLY A 89 19.36 9.96 -2.59
C GLY A 89 19.00 10.01 -1.10
N ARG A 90 19.88 10.63 -0.28
CA ARG A 90 19.70 10.79 1.17
C ARG A 90 18.46 11.64 1.50
N GLY A 91 17.33 10.99 1.79
CA GLY A 91 16.28 11.51 2.68
C GLY A 91 15.41 12.67 2.17
N LEU A 92 15.37 12.99 0.88
CA LEU A 92 14.47 14.03 0.35
C LEU A 92 13.51 13.44 -0.72
N PRO A 93 12.28 13.05 -0.33
CA PRO A 93 11.24 12.47 -1.21
C PRO A 93 10.87 13.29 -2.44
N TRP A 94 11.06 14.60 -2.36
CA TRP A 94 10.56 15.59 -3.31
C TRP A 94 11.69 16.58 -3.61
N PRO A 95 11.92 16.99 -4.88
CA PRO A 95 11.10 16.80 -6.09
C PRO A 95 11.59 15.71 -7.09
N TRP A 96 12.22 14.62 -6.63
CA TRP A 96 12.97 13.74 -7.56
C TRP A 96 12.31 12.40 -7.91
N HIS A 97 11.20 12.01 -7.26
CA HIS A 97 10.60 10.67 -7.43
C HIS A 97 9.19 10.72 -8.03
N MET A 98 8.91 9.80 -8.94
CA MET A 98 7.57 9.46 -9.44
C MET A 98 6.96 8.41 -8.54
N SER A 99 5.76 8.67 -8.00
CA SER A 99 5.07 7.72 -7.13
C SER A 99 4.58 6.49 -7.92
N PRO A 100 4.42 5.32 -7.27
CA PRO A 100 3.92 4.10 -7.91
C PRO A 100 2.53 4.29 -8.53
N LEU A 101 1.63 5.04 -7.87
CA LEU A 101 0.30 5.35 -8.39
C LEU A 101 0.36 6.30 -9.61
N ALA A 102 1.28 7.26 -9.61
CA ALA A 102 1.51 8.12 -10.77
C ALA A 102 2.07 7.31 -11.94
N ALA A 103 3.04 6.41 -11.69
CA ALA A 103 3.60 5.51 -12.69
C ALA A 103 2.53 4.57 -13.27
N PHE A 104 1.71 3.94 -12.43
CA PHE A 104 0.59 3.12 -12.89
C PHE A 104 -0.42 3.92 -13.74
N SER A 105 -0.79 5.13 -13.30
CA SER A 105 -1.71 6.00 -14.04
C SER A 105 -1.16 6.37 -15.42
N LEU A 106 0.13 6.73 -15.48
CA LEU A 106 0.79 7.12 -16.71
C LEU A 106 1.08 5.93 -17.63
N LEU A 107 1.30 4.73 -17.09
CA LEU A 107 1.34 3.50 -17.87
C LEU A 107 -0.01 3.24 -18.57
N CYS A 108 -1.11 3.30 -17.81
CA CYS A 108 -2.46 3.18 -18.36
C CYS A 108 -2.73 4.25 -19.43
N ALA A 109 -2.36 5.51 -19.17
CA ALA A 109 -2.50 6.60 -20.11
C ALA A 109 -1.68 6.38 -21.40
N GLY A 110 -0.43 5.95 -21.26
CA GLY A 110 0.47 5.68 -22.39
C GLY A 110 -0.03 4.55 -23.28
N LEU A 111 -0.45 3.42 -22.70
CA LEU A 111 -1.01 2.29 -23.43
C LEU A 111 -2.35 2.64 -24.12
N ALA A 112 -3.20 3.42 -23.44
CA ALA A 112 -4.46 3.89 -24.00
C ALA A 112 -4.22 4.81 -25.22
N LEU A 113 -3.32 5.79 -25.10
CA LEU A 113 -2.92 6.66 -26.22
C LEU A 113 -2.31 5.84 -27.37
N ALA A 114 -1.46 4.86 -27.05
CA ALA A 114 -0.79 4.04 -28.05
C ALA A 114 -1.75 3.25 -28.94
N THR A 115 -2.93 2.91 -28.42
CA THR A 115 -3.93 2.10 -29.09
C THR A 115 -5.14 2.89 -29.60
N LEU A 116 -5.27 4.18 -29.22
CA LEU A 116 -6.47 4.99 -29.42
C LEU A 116 -6.90 5.11 -30.89
N ASP A 117 -5.97 5.36 -31.81
CA ASP A 117 -6.31 5.65 -33.22
C ASP A 117 -6.45 4.39 -34.09
N ARG A 118 -5.89 3.26 -33.65
CA ARG A 118 -5.93 1.97 -34.39
C ARG A 118 -6.06 0.78 -33.44
N PRO A 119 -7.21 0.59 -32.78
CA PRO A 119 -7.43 -0.59 -31.94
C PRO A 119 -7.59 -1.83 -32.84
N ARG A 120 -6.49 -2.51 -33.14
CA ARG A 120 -6.46 -3.68 -34.04
C ARG A 120 -7.21 -4.90 -33.47
N LYS A 121 -7.45 -4.97 -32.16
CA LYS A 121 -8.05 -6.14 -31.47
C LYS A 121 -8.98 -5.69 -30.32
N LEU A 122 -9.95 -6.54 -29.97
CA LEU A 122 -10.91 -6.35 -28.86
C LEU A 122 -10.27 -5.91 -27.53
N PRO A 123 -9.11 -6.45 -27.09
CA PRO A 123 -8.47 -6.03 -25.84
C PRO A 123 -8.02 -4.56 -25.85
N GLY A 124 -7.59 -4.04 -27.01
CA GLY A 124 -7.20 -2.63 -27.14
C GLY A 124 -8.39 -1.68 -27.01
N GLN A 125 -9.57 -2.09 -27.50
CA GLN A 125 -10.80 -1.31 -27.34
C GLN A 125 -11.22 -1.25 -25.87
N ILE A 126 -11.20 -2.40 -25.17
CA ILE A 126 -11.52 -2.48 -23.74
C ILE A 126 -10.52 -1.63 -22.92
N LEU A 127 -9.22 -1.75 -23.19
CA LEU A 127 -8.18 -0.98 -22.50
C LEU A 127 -8.36 0.53 -22.70
N SER A 128 -8.64 0.97 -23.94
CA SER A 128 -8.87 2.38 -24.25
C SER A 128 -10.06 2.98 -23.50
N GLN A 129 -11.07 2.16 -23.17
CA GLN A 129 -12.26 2.59 -22.42
C GLN A 129 -12.07 2.48 -20.91
N ALA A 130 -11.34 1.47 -20.42
CA ALA A 130 -11.14 1.25 -18.98
C ALA A 130 -10.04 2.15 -18.38
N ALA A 131 -9.07 2.60 -19.17
CA ALA A 131 -7.94 3.41 -18.71
C ALA A 131 -8.33 4.69 -17.93
N PRO A 132 -9.33 5.49 -18.36
CA PRO A 132 -9.84 6.62 -17.57
C PRO A 132 -10.30 6.23 -16.16
N GLY A 133 -11.01 5.10 -16.03
CA GLY A 133 -11.49 4.59 -14.74
C GLY A 133 -10.34 4.20 -13.81
N PHE A 134 -9.32 3.50 -14.35
CA PHE A 134 -8.11 3.17 -13.59
C PHE A 134 -7.33 4.40 -13.12
N ILE A 135 -7.22 5.43 -13.96
CA ILE A 135 -6.52 6.67 -13.62
C ILE A 135 -7.28 7.45 -12.54
N LEU A 136 -8.60 7.60 -12.67
CA LEU A 136 -9.43 8.26 -11.65
C LEU A 136 -9.36 7.52 -10.31
N ALA A 137 -9.38 6.18 -10.33
CA ALA A 137 -9.21 5.37 -9.14
C ALA A 137 -7.84 5.59 -8.47
N ALA A 138 -6.77 5.63 -9.27
CA ALA A 138 -5.42 5.93 -8.77
C ALA A 138 -5.31 7.36 -8.22
N VAL A 139 -5.99 8.34 -8.83
CA VAL A 139 -6.08 9.73 -8.33
C VAL A 139 -6.69 9.79 -6.94
N VAL A 140 -7.85 9.14 -6.74
CA VAL A 140 -8.48 9.14 -5.42
C VAL A 140 -7.68 8.29 -4.42
N GLY A 141 -7.12 7.15 -4.84
CA GLY A 141 -6.19 6.38 -4.01
C GLY A 141 -4.99 7.22 -3.55
N GLY A 142 -4.47 8.09 -4.41
CA GLY A 142 -3.41 9.05 -4.10
C GLY A 142 -3.86 10.14 -3.12
N ALA A 143 -5.05 10.71 -3.31
CA ALA A 143 -5.63 11.71 -2.40
C ALA A 143 -5.86 11.13 -0.99
N LEU A 144 -6.34 9.89 -0.95
CA LEU A 144 -6.59 9.14 0.27
C LEU A 144 -5.28 8.80 0.99
N ASN A 145 -4.27 8.26 0.28
CA ASN A 145 -2.94 8.02 0.83
C ASN A 145 -2.31 9.28 1.41
N ARG A 146 -2.50 10.43 0.75
CA ARG A 146 -2.04 11.72 1.27
C ARG A 146 -2.77 12.15 2.55
N SER A 147 -4.08 11.90 2.65
CA SER A 147 -4.84 12.15 3.88
C SER A 147 -4.37 11.25 5.04
N LEU A 148 -3.79 10.09 4.73
CA LEU A 148 -3.21 9.15 5.70
C LEU A 148 -1.71 9.36 5.93
N ASP A 149 -1.14 10.53 5.66
CA ASP A 149 0.30 10.80 5.80
C ASP A 149 1.22 9.72 5.16
N GLY A 150 0.76 9.09 4.07
CA GLY A 150 1.50 8.06 3.34
C GLY A 150 1.35 6.62 3.85
N LEU A 151 0.67 6.42 4.98
CA LEU A 151 0.63 5.15 5.74
C LEU A 151 0.08 3.94 4.96
N LEU A 152 -0.76 4.16 3.94
CA LEU A 152 -1.28 3.08 3.09
C LEU A 152 -0.19 2.31 2.35
N PHE A 153 0.93 2.96 2.04
CA PHE A 153 2.03 2.35 1.28
C PHE A 153 3.33 2.21 2.06
N VAL A 154 3.45 2.81 3.26
CA VAL A 154 4.67 2.81 4.11
C VAL A 154 5.32 1.43 4.28
N ALA A 155 4.53 0.35 4.32
CA ALA A 155 5.01 -1.02 4.53
C ALA A 155 5.27 -1.82 3.24
N THR A 156 5.04 -1.25 2.05
CA THR A 156 5.31 -1.94 0.76
C THR A 156 6.24 -1.16 -0.15
N LEU A 157 6.14 0.17 -0.13
CA LEU A 157 6.86 1.07 -1.01
C LEU A 157 7.25 2.26 -0.13
N ASP A 158 8.54 2.59 -0.14
CA ASP A 158 9.20 3.65 0.64
C ASP A 158 8.26 4.80 1.07
N ARG A 159 8.42 5.33 2.31
CA ARG A 159 7.60 6.37 2.98
C ARG A 159 7.33 7.65 2.15
N HIS A 160 7.97 7.72 1.01
CA HIS A 160 8.13 8.79 0.06
C HIS A 160 7.28 8.60 -1.21
N ALA A 161 6.44 7.57 -1.29
CA ALA A 161 5.61 7.19 -2.46
C ALA A 161 4.22 7.86 -2.54
N ILE A 162 4.03 9.06 -1.95
CA ILE A 162 2.74 9.78 -1.98
C ILE A 162 2.56 10.41 -3.36
N MET A 163 1.34 10.42 -3.93
CA MET A 163 1.08 11.17 -5.18
C MET A 163 0.81 12.65 -4.88
N SER A 164 1.45 13.55 -5.61
CA SER A 164 1.30 14.99 -5.36
C SER A 164 0.02 15.59 -5.91
N LEU A 165 -0.43 16.69 -5.30
CA LEU A 165 -1.66 17.39 -5.69
C LEU A 165 -1.62 17.89 -7.15
N PRO A 166 -0.50 18.45 -7.66
CA PRO A 166 -0.36 18.79 -9.09
C PRO A 166 -0.53 17.59 -10.01
N THR A 167 0.06 16.45 -9.65
CA THR A 167 -0.03 15.22 -10.44
C THR A 167 -1.48 14.75 -10.52
N MET A 168 -2.21 14.78 -9.40
CA MET A 168 -3.64 14.46 -9.35
C MET A 168 -4.46 15.37 -10.26
N MET A 169 -4.27 16.69 -10.17
CA MET A 169 -4.97 17.66 -11.01
C MET A 169 -4.65 17.46 -12.50
N ALA A 170 -3.38 17.25 -12.84
CA ALA A 170 -2.95 17.02 -14.21
C ALA A 170 -3.56 15.74 -14.81
N LEU A 171 -3.65 14.67 -14.02
CA LEU A 171 -4.29 13.42 -14.45
C LEU A 171 -5.81 13.61 -14.67
N CYS A 172 -6.51 14.35 -13.80
CA CYS A 172 -7.92 14.67 -14.00
C CYS A 172 -8.15 15.46 -15.31
N VAL A 173 -7.34 16.49 -15.54
CA VAL A 173 -7.39 17.28 -16.79
C VAL A 173 -7.10 16.40 -18.01
N TRP A 174 -6.09 15.53 -17.89
CA TRP A 174 -5.75 14.58 -18.94
C TRP A 174 -6.89 13.60 -19.24
N VAL A 175 -7.56 13.07 -18.22
CA VAL A 175 -8.72 12.17 -18.39
C VAL A 175 -9.84 12.88 -19.17
N SER A 176 -10.17 14.12 -18.83
CA SER A 176 -11.16 14.90 -19.57
C SER A 176 -10.75 15.10 -21.04
N GLY A 177 -9.49 15.45 -21.29
CA GLY A 177 -8.96 15.60 -22.65
C GLY A 177 -8.93 14.30 -23.45
N TYR A 178 -8.61 13.18 -22.79
CA TYR A 178 -8.62 11.84 -23.40
C TYR A 178 -10.04 11.40 -23.76
N LEU A 179 -11.02 11.62 -22.89
CA LEU A 179 -12.43 11.30 -23.18
C LEU A 179 -12.95 12.10 -24.38
N ALA A 180 -12.61 13.39 -24.47
CA ALA A 180 -12.94 14.21 -25.62
C ALA A 180 -12.28 13.68 -26.91
N ALA A 181 -10.98 13.39 -26.86
CA ALA A 181 -10.24 12.83 -28.01
C ALA A 181 -10.79 11.46 -28.44
N MET A 182 -11.19 10.61 -27.48
CA MET A 182 -11.79 9.30 -27.74
C MET A 182 -13.17 9.44 -28.42
N ALA A 183 -14.01 10.38 -27.96
CA ALA A 183 -15.31 10.64 -28.56
C ALA A 183 -15.22 11.07 -30.04
N GLU A 184 -14.13 11.73 -30.43
CA GLU A 184 -13.89 12.13 -31.82
C GLU A 184 -13.35 11.00 -32.71
N THR A 185 -12.92 9.86 -32.15
CA THR A 185 -12.34 8.79 -32.98
C THR A 185 -13.38 8.10 -33.88
N PRO A 186 -13.05 7.75 -35.14
CA PRO A 186 -14.01 7.15 -36.08
C PRO A 186 -14.53 5.78 -35.64
N TRP A 187 -13.69 4.96 -35.00
CA TRP A 187 -14.09 3.64 -34.54
C TRP A 187 -15.06 3.73 -33.36
N PHE A 188 -14.83 4.67 -32.43
CA PHE A 188 -15.71 4.89 -31.28
C PHE A 188 -17.07 5.38 -31.75
N ARG A 189 -17.09 6.38 -32.65
CA ARG A 189 -18.33 6.86 -33.27
C ARG A 189 -19.08 5.75 -34.00
N ARG A 190 -18.41 4.95 -34.85
CA ARG A 190 -19.05 3.83 -35.57
C ARG A 190 -19.59 2.75 -34.65
N PHE A 191 -18.87 2.44 -33.57
CA PHE A 191 -19.27 1.39 -32.63
C PHE A 191 -20.49 1.77 -31.80
N TYR A 192 -20.61 3.06 -31.45
CA TYR A 192 -21.69 3.61 -30.61
C TYR A 192 -22.80 4.35 -31.37
N ALA A 193 -22.68 4.58 -32.68
CA ALA A 193 -23.68 5.29 -33.50
C ALA A 193 -24.99 4.52 -33.74
N ALA A 194 -25.09 3.26 -33.30
CA ALA A 194 -26.20 2.39 -33.70
C ALA A 194 -27.20 2.00 -32.60
N ARG A 195 -26.92 2.15 -31.29
CA ARG A 195 -27.87 1.84 -30.18
C ARG A 195 -27.50 2.57 -28.88
N GLU A 196 -28.47 3.26 -28.28
CA GLU A 196 -28.35 3.93 -26.97
C GLU A 196 -27.88 2.97 -25.85
N GLU A 197 -28.29 1.70 -25.91
CA GLU A 197 -27.88 0.65 -24.97
C GLU A 197 -26.35 0.46 -24.84
N ARG A 198 -25.59 0.73 -25.92
CA ARG A 198 -24.13 0.56 -25.89
C ARG A 198 -23.43 1.72 -25.19
N GLN A 199 -23.98 2.93 -25.29
CA GLN A 199 -23.41 4.11 -24.61
C GLN A 199 -23.53 3.96 -23.08
N ALA A 200 -24.65 3.42 -22.60
CA ALA A 200 -24.84 3.06 -21.19
C ALA A 200 -23.81 2.03 -20.69
N LEU A 201 -23.41 1.07 -21.54
CA LEU A 201 -22.36 0.08 -21.24
C LEU A 201 -20.96 0.70 -21.08
N ALA A 202 -20.61 1.69 -21.90
CA ALA A 202 -19.30 2.35 -21.82
C ALA A 202 -19.18 3.24 -20.56
N ILE A 203 -20.21 4.06 -20.31
CA ILE A 203 -20.31 4.89 -19.10
C ILE A 203 -20.38 3.99 -17.86
N GLY A 204 -21.15 2.91 -17.93
CA GLY A 204 -21.26 1.90 -16.88
C GLY A 204 -19.92 1.21 -16.58
N LEU A 205 -19.11 0.88 -17.58
CA LEU A 205 -17.80 0.25 -17.37
C LEU A 205 -16.79 1.21 -16.71
N ILE A 206 -16.75 2.48 -17.16
CA ILE A 206 -15.89 3.51 -16.55
C ILE A 206 -16.34 3.80 -15.12
N GLY A 207 -17.64 4.00 -14.91
CA GLY A 207 -18.24 4.27 -13.60
C GLY A 207 -18.07 3.10 -12.63
N PHE A 208 -18.28 1.87 -13.09
CA PHE A 208 -18.16 0.66 -12.27
C PHE A 208 -16.70 0.39 -11.88
N THR A 209 -15.75 0.51 -12.81
CA THR A 209 -14.32 0.35 -12.49
C THR A 209 -13.83 1.41 -11.51
N ALA A 210 -14.23 2.67 -11.71
CA ALA A 210 -13.95 3.74 -10.77
C ALA A 210 -14.59 3.44 -9.39
N ALA A 211 -15.90 3.18 -9.33
CA ALA A 211 -16.62 2.95 -8.07
C ALA A 211 -16.07 1.74 -7.28
N LEU A 212 -15.75 0.63 -7.95
CA LEU A 212 -15.21 -0.58 -7.30
C LEU A 212 -13.85 -0.31 -6.66
N LEU A 213 -12.95 0.38 -7.39
CA LEU A 213 -11.62 0.70 -6.90
C LEU A 213 -11.66 1.80 -5.83
N LEU A 214 -12.55 2.79 -5.96
CA LEU A 214 -12.80 3.83 -4.98
C LEU A 214 -13.29 3.25 -3.65
N GLY A 215 -14.30 2.38 -3.70
CA GLY A 215 -14.83 1.71 -2.51
C GLY A 215 -13.76 0.87 -1.82
N SER A 216 -12.98 0.10 -2.60
CA SER A 216 -11.91 -0.74 -2.06
C SER A 216 -10.80 0.08 -1.39
N ALA A 217 -10.34 1.16 -2.03
CA ALA A 217 -9.30 2.03 -1.48
C ALA A 217 -9.79 2.75 -0.22
N ALA A 218 -11.02 3.29 -0.24
CA ALA A 218 -11.65 3.94 0.90
C ALA A 218 -11.77 3.01 2.11
N SER A 219 -12.23 1.77 1.90
CA SER A 219 -12.34 0.78 2.98
C SER A 219 -10.98 0.43 3.61
N VAL A 220 -9.94 0.19 2.80
CA VAL A 220 -8.60 -0.12 3.32
C VAL A 220 -8.02 1.05 4.11
N ALA A 221 -8.25 2.28 3.67
CA ALA A 221 -7.79 3.48 4.39
C ALA A 221 -8.50 3.67 5.74
N VAL A 222 -9.81 3.48 5.77
CA VAL A 222 -10.60 3.59 7.01
C VAL A 222 -10.18 2.50 7.99
N LEU A 223 -10.05 1.26 7.54
CA LEU A 223 -9.54 0.16 8.38
C LEU A 223 -8.13 0.46 8.90
N GLY A 224 -7.23 0.96 8.03
CA GLY A 224 -5.86 1.30 8.42
C GLY A 224 -5.79 2.37 9.51
N ARG A 225 -6.60 3.44 9.40
CA ARG A 225 -6.70 4.47 10.44
C ARG A 225 -7.25 3.94 11.75
N GLN A 226 -8.34 3.17 11.68
CA GLN A 226 -8.95 2.59 12.88
C GLN A 226 -7.96 1.67 13.59
N MET A 227 -7.29 0.79 12.84
CA MET A 227 -6.31 -0.13 13.39
C MET A 227 -5.13 0.59 14.05
N GLN A 228 -4.58 1.64 13.42
CA GLN A 228 -3.50 2.41 14.02
C GLN A 228 -3.95 3.09 15.32
N ALA A 229 -5.10 3.78 15.31
CA ALA A 229 -5.62 4.42 16.51
C ALA A 229 -5.82 3.41 17.65
N THR A 230 -6.37 2.23 17.34
CA THR A 230 -6.52 1.13 18.30
C THR A 230 -5.17 0.66 18.84
N VAL A 231 -4.16 0.46 17.99
CA VAL A 231 -2.82 0.03 18.41
C VAL A 231 -2.15 1.09 19.29
N GLU A 232 -2.22 2.38 18.92
CA GLU A 232 -1.66 3.47 19.72
C GLU A 232 -2.30 3.55 21.10
N GLU A 233 -3.63 3.41 21.17
CA GLU A 233 -4.39 3.42 22.42
C GLU A 233 -4.08 2.19 23.28
N GLU A 234 -4.00 0.99 22.68
CA GLU A 234 -3.65 -0.24 23.38
C GLU A 234 -2.20 -0.21 23.91
N LEU A 235 -1.25 0.25 23.10
CA LEU A 235 0.15 0.42 23.52
C LEU A 235 0.25 1.42 24.68
N SER A 236 -0.41 2.57 24.58
CA SER A 236 -0.43 3.62 25.59
C SER A 236 -1.06 3.16 26.91
N SER A 237 -2.21 2.49 26.84
CA SER A 237 -2.91 1.96 28.02
C SER A 237 -2.10 0.87 28.71
N SER A 238 -1.55 -0.07 27.91
CA SER A 238 -0.75 -1.17 28.42
C SER A 238 0.53 -0.69 29.10
N VAL A 239 1.33 0.17 28.44
CA VAL A 239 2.59 0.67 29.02
C VAL A 239 2.34 1.52 30.28
N ARG A 240 1.24 2.27 30.32
CA ARG A 240 0.86 3.05 31.51
C ARG A 240 0.54 2.14 32.69
N THR A 241 -0.21 1.08 32.44
CA THR A 241 -0.56 0.10 33.48
C THR A 241 0.70 -0.56 34.05
N GLN A 242 1.62 -0.96 33.16
CA GLN A 242 2.89 -1.59 33.55
C GLN A 242 3.82 -0.64 34.32
N ALA A 243 3.92 0.62 33.87
CA ALA A 243 4.72 1.64 34.54
C ALA A 243 4.23 1.96 35.96
N THR A 244 2.93 1.81 36.23
CA THR A 244 2.34 1.98 37.57
C THR A 244 2.58 0.76 38.48
N ILE A 245 2.50 -0.46 37.94
CA ILE A 245 2.67 -1.69 38.73
C ILE A 245 4.15 -1.92 39.11
N PHE A 246 5.08 -1.56 38.23
CA PHE A 246 6.49 -1.87 38.40
C PHE A 246 7.10 -1.34 39.72
N PRO A 247 6.93 -0.06 40.11
CA PRO A 247 7.42 0.46 41.38
C PRO A 247 6.84 -0.27 42.60
N LEU A 248 5.59 -0.72 42.53
CA LEU A 248 4.93 -1.45 43.62
C LEU A 248 5.59 -2.82 43.85
N VAL A 249 5.87 -3.57 42.80
CA VAL A 249 6.56 -4.87 42.91
C VAL A 249 7.99 -4.66 43.42
N LEU A 250 8.69 -3.66 42.89
CA LEU A 250 10.08 -3.37 43.28
C LEU A 250 10.20 -2.89 44.73
N SER A 251 9.28 -2.04 45.19
CA SER A 251 9.26 -1.53 46.57
C SER A 251 8.99 -2.63 47.58
N SER A 252 8.16 -3.63 47.24
CA SER A 252 7.95 -4.82 48.07
C SER A 252 9.24 -5.65 48.21
N ALA A 253 9.93 -5.92 47.10
CA ALA A 253 11.23 -6.61 47.13
C ALA A 253 12.27 -5.82 47.93
N LEU A 254 12.31 -4.49 47.76
CA LEU A 254 13.22 -3.63 48.49
C LEU A 254 12.96 -3.62 50.00
N HIS A 255 11.70 -3.64 50.43
CA HIS A 255 11.34 -3.73 51.86
C HIS A 255 11.75 -5.09 52.44
N SER A 256 11.50 -6.19 51.72
CA SER A 256 11.93 -7.53 52.12
C SER A 256 13.45 -7.61 52.30
N LEU A 257 14.20 -7.04 51.35
CA LEU A 257 15.67 -7.02 51.39
C LEU A 257 16.21 -6.19 52.58
N HIS A 258 15.64 -5.01 52.83
CA HIS A 258 16.03 -4.19 53.97
C HIS A 258 15.69 -4.85 55.30
N ALA A 259 14.53 -5.50 55.42
CA ALA A 259 14.13 -6.21 56.63
C ALA A 259 15.09 -7.37 56.95
N ARG A 260 15.51 -8.13 55.93
CA ARG A 260 16.48 -9.23 56.08
C ARG A 260 17.88 -8.75 56.41
N THR A 261 18.31 -7.60 55.87
CA THR A 261 19.68 -7.09 56.07
C THR A 261 19.82 -6.21 57.30
N GLY A 262 18.70 -5.78 57.90
CA GLY A 262 18.64 -4.95 59.10
C GLY A 262 19.40 -5.56 60.28
N GLY A 263 20.37 -4.83 60.83
CA GLY A 263 21.15 -5.24 62.00
C GLY A 263 22.22 -6.31 61.75
N LEU A 264 22.28 -6.91 60.54
CA LEU A 264 23.32 -7.86 60.17
C LEU A 264 24.66 -7.19 59.83
N ALA A 265 24.62 -5.95 59.33
CA ALA A 265 25.80 -5.19 58.95
C ALA A 265 26.75 -4.87 60.13
N SER A 266 26.25 -4.92 61.37
CA SER A 266 27.01 -4.62 62.59
C SER A 266 27.45 -5.88 63.38
N ARG A 267 27.19 -7.09 62.87
CA ARG A 267 27.63 -8.33 63.55
C ARG A 267 29.15 -8.53 63.44
N ALA A 268 29.75 -9.10 64.48
CA ALA A 268 31.17 -9.41 64.52
C ALA A 268 31.59 -10.54 63.55
N ASP A 269 30.74 -11.56 63.37
CA ASP A 269 30.96 -12.65 62.38
C ASP A 269 30.42 -12.25 61.00
N LEU A 270 31.24 -11.48 60.28
CA LEU A 270 30.90 -10.97 58.95
C LEU A 270 30.67 -12.12 57.92
N PRO A 271 31.46 -13.20 57.86
CA PRO A 271 31.18 -14.32 56.95
C PRO A 271 29.83 -15.01 57.17
N ALA A 272 29.37 -15.15 58.41
CA ALA A 272 28.04 -15.69 58.69
C ALA A 272 26.94 -14.68 58.32
N ALA A 273 27.13 -13.41 58.67
CA ALA A 273 26.20 -12.34 58.33
C ALA A 273 26.01 -12.19 56.81
N LEU A 274 27.09 -12.30 56.01
CA LEU A 274 27.02 -12.26 54.55
C LEU A 274 26.22 -13.43 53.96
N ARG A 275 26.33 -14.64 54.54
CA ARG A 275 25.53 -15.79 54.12
C ARG A 275 24.04 -15.59 54.42
N GLU A 276 23.72 -15.02 55.57
CA GLU A 276 22.33 -14.69 55.95
C GLU A 276 21.75 -13.57 55.08
N MET A 277 22.53 -12.52 54.80
CA MET A 277 22.15 -11.41 53.91
C MET A 277 21.92 -11.88 52.46
N ALA A 278 22.76 -12.80 51.96
CA ALA A 278 22.62 -13.34 50.61
C ALA A 278 21.33 -14.18 50.43
N GLY A 279 20.81 -14.79 51.50
CA GLY A 279 19.68 -15.70 51.42
C GLY A 279 19.99 -16.96 50.58
N SER A 280 18.95 -17.61 50.07
CA SER A 280 19.08 -18.88 49.31
C SER A 280 19.66 -18.70 47.91
N ASN A 281 19.21 -17.66 47.20
CA ASN A 281 19.50 -17.46 45.77
C ASN A 281 20.18 -16.12 45.46
N GLY A 282 20.46 -15.30 46.48
CA GLY A 282 21.14 -14.02 46.32
C GLY A 282 22.65 -14.12 46.48
N SER A 283 23.28 -12.96 46.57
CA SER A 283 24.71 -12.86 46.84
C SER A 283 25.01 -11.66 47.72
N ALA A 284 26.05 -11.76 48.54
CA ALA A 284 26.51 -10.66 49.37
C ALA A 284 28.03 -10.67 49.44
N TRP A 285 28.66 -9.51 49.40
CA TRP A 285 30.11 -9.39 49.54
C TRP A 285 30.51 -8.07 50.18
N LEU A 286 31.73 -8.02 50.73
CA LEU A 286 32.34 -6.80 51.21
C LEU A 286 33.14 -6.14 50.07
N ALA A 287 32.73 -4.97 49.61
CA ALA A 287 33.51 -4.18 48.68
C ALA A 287 34.51 -3.31 49.44
N GLY A 288 35.80 -3.52 49.15
CA GLY A 288 36.89 -2.70 49.69
C GLY A 288 36.89 -1.27 49.12
N SER A 289 37.74 -0.40 49.66
CA SER A 289 37.91 0.98 49.16
C SER A 289 38.47 1.05 47.74
N ASP A 290 39.18 0.01 47.31
CA ASP A 290 39.63 -0.26 45.94
C ASP A 290 38.50 -0.77 45.02
N GLY A 291 37.31 -1.03 45.57
CA GLY A 291 36.17 -1.62 44.88
C GLY A 291 36.31 -3.11 44.60
N ALA A 292 37.37 -3.77 45.09
CA ALA A 292 37.53 -5.21 44.97
C ALA A 292 36.55 -5.93 45.91
N ALA A 293 35.91 -6.98 45.44
CA ALA A 293 35.06 -7.82 46.27
C ALA A 293 35.92 -8.74 47.15
N ARG A 294 35.79 -8.56 48.46
CA ARG A 294 36.41 -9.35 49.52
C ARG A 294 35.28 -10.06 50.28
N LEU A 295 35.54 -11.25 50.84
CA LEU A 295 34.56 -12.03 51.62
C LEU A 295 33.18 -12.15 50.95
N ARG A 296 32.90 -13.26 50.28
CA ARG A 296 31.69 -13.43 49.46
C ARG A 296 30.79 -14.56 49.95
N ALA A 297 29.49 -14.40 49.73
CA ALA A 297 28.48 -15.43 49.74
C ALA A 297 27.70 -15.37 48.41
N GLY A 298 27.54 -16.51 47.74
CA GLY A 298 26.82 -16.59 46.45
C GLY A 298 27.67 -16.24 45.22
N LEU A 299 27.02 -15.60 44.23
CA LEU A 299 27.60 -15.25 42.93
C LEU A 299 28.73 -14.21 43.04
N SER A 300 29.62 -14.20 42.04
CA SER A 300 30.65 -13.16 41.93
C SER A 300 30.06 -11.86 41.37
N PRO A 301 30.63 -10.68 41.70
CA PRO A 301 30.13 -9.40 41.20
C PRO A 301 30.13 -9.37 39.66
N ALA A 302 29.01 -8.94 39.08
CA ALA A 302 28.89 -8.72 37.64
C ALA A 302 29.50 -7.39 37.18
N ASP A 303 29.61 -7.26 35.85
CA ASP A 303 30.08 -6.05 35.16
C ASP A 303 29.31 -4.80 35.62
N ARG A 304 30.04 -3.78 36.06
CA ARG A 304 29.47 -2.51 36.58
C ARG A 304 28.75 -1.71 35.50
N ARG A 305 29.01 -1.97 34.23
CA ARG A 305 28.42 -1.23 33.09
C ARG A 305 26.91 -1.43 32.94
N PHE A 306 26.35 -2.50 33.52
CA PHE A 306 24.93 -2.83 33.45
C PHE A 306 24.26 -2.71 34.82
N ARG A 307 24.50 -1.57 35.48
CA ARG A 307 23.84 -1.18 36.72
C ARG A 307 23.02 0.08 36.50
N LEU A 308 21.76 0.02 36.89
CA LEU A 308 20.80 1.10 36.80
C LEU A 308 20.52 1.59 38.21
N ARG A 309 20.87 2.83 38.50
CA ARG A 309 20.55 3.46 39.78
C ARG A 309 19.05 3.73 39.84
N LEU A 310 18.45 3.41 40.98
CA LEU A 310 17.07 3.74 41.27
C LEU A 310 17.02 5.11 41.98
N ASP A 311 16.35 6.08 41.39
CA ASP A 311 16.15 7.37 42.04
C ASP A 311 15.20 7.22 43.24
N ASN A 312 15.28 8.15 44.20
CA ASN A 312 14.55 8.15 45.50
C ASN A 312 14.84 7.00 46.47
N THR A 313 15.66 6.02 46.11
CA THR A 313 16.11 4.96 47.02
C THR A 313 17.60 5.13 47.27
N ARG A 314 17.94 5.67 48.44
CA ARG A 314 19.36 5.82 48.82
C ARG A 314 19.96 4.41 48.87
N SER A 315 20.94 4.16 48.01
CA SER A 315 21.70 2.92 47.95
C SER A 315 21.00 1.71 47.32
N ALA A 316 20.15 1.88 46.29
CA ALA A 316 19.60 0.77 45.51
C ALA A 316 19.87 0.87 43.99
N TRP A 317 20.13 -0.28 43.37
CA TRP A 317 20.38 -0.42 41.94
C TRP A 317 19.68 -1.67 41.39
N LEU A 318 19.28 -1.62 40.12
CA LEU A 318 19.01 -2.81 39.33
C LEU A 318 20.31 -3.22 38.62
N ALA A 319 20.75 -4.44 38.86
CA ALA A 319 21.94 -5.00 38.26
C ALA A 319 21.60 -6.26 37.48
N TRP A 320 22.45 -6.62 36.53
CA TRP A 320 22.35 -7.89 35.82
C TRP A 320 23.50 -8.82 36.19
N ASN A 321 23.19 -9.96 36.81
CA ASN A 321 24.16 -10.99 37.18
C ASN A 321 23.57 -12.39 36.94
N ARG A 322 23.71 -12.92 35.71
CA ARG A 322 23.01 -14.14 35.23
C ARG A 322 21.47 -14.09 35.25
N GLY A 323 20.90 -12.98 35.67
CA GLY A 323 19.48 -12.69 35.82
C GLY A 323 19.31 -11.28 36.38
N LEU A 324 18.07 -10.82 36.50
CA LEU A 324 17.76 -9.49 37.06
C LEU A 324 17.94 -9.51 38.58
N MET A 325 18.74 -8.60 39.10
CA MET A 325 19.07 -8.50 40.53
C MET A 325 18.73 -7.12 41.09
N LEU A 326 18.19 -7.08 42.29
CA LEU A 326 18.11 -5.90 43.14
C LEU A 326 19.37 -5.81 44.00
N GLU A 327 20.15 -4.75 43.83
CA GLU A 327 21.39 -4.51 44.56
C GLU A 327 21.20 -3.38 45.57
N ILE A 328 21.59 -3.60 46.83
CA ILE A 328 21.67 -2.55 47.85
C ILE A 328 23.07 -2.43 48.44
N HIS A 329 23.45 -1.20 48.82
CA HIS A 329 24.74 -0.95 49.48
C HIS A 329 24.52 -0.51 50.92
N LEU A 330 25.17 -1.22 51.83
CA LEU A 330 25.12 -0.98 53.27
C LEU A 330 26.50 -0.56 53.77
N PRO A 331 26.59 0.39 54.72
CA PRO A 331 27.86 0.71 55.35
C PRO A 331 28.32 -0.48 56.20
N ALA A 332 29.58 -0.91 56.02
CA ALA A 332 30.20 -1.86 56.94
C ALA A 332 30.66 -1.13 58.23
N ALA A 333 31.08 -1.90 59.25
CA ALA A 333 31.74 -1.32 60.44
C ALA A 333 32.93 -0.42 60.06
N GLN A 334 33.25 0.57 60.91
CA GLN A 334 34.22 1.63 60.59
C GLN A 334 35.52 1.09 59.96
N GLY A 335 35.82 1.58 58.76
CA GLY A 335 37.05 1.24 58.02
C GLY A 335 37.00 -0.03 57.17
N GLN A 336 35.91 -0.80 57.18
CA GLN A 336 35.82 -2.09 56.47
C GLN A 336 35.27 -2.00 55.03
N GLY A 337 34.73 -0.85 54.62
CA GLY A 337 34.20 -0.62 53.27
C GLY A 337 32.66 -0.64 53.20
N THR A 338 32.12 -1.13 52.08
CA THR A 338 30.66 -1.21 51.85
C THR A 338 30.23 -2.65 51.62
N ILE A 339 29.22 -3.11 52.34
CA ILE A 339 28.60 -4.41 52.09
C ILE A 339 27.62 -4.24 50.93
N VAL A 340 27.76 -5.08 49.91
CA VAL A 340 26.85 -5.12 48.76
C VAL A 340 26.04 -6.39 48.85
N VAL A 341 24.72 -6.26 48.75
CA VAL A 341 23.78 -7.39 48.77
C VAL A 341 22.97 -7.35 47.48
N GLN A 342 22.88 -8.48 46.78
CA GLN A 342 22.08 -8.68 45.59
C GLN A 342 21.01 -9.75 45.83
N GLU A 343 19.76 -9.43 45.51
CA GLU A 343 18.62 -10.34 45.54
C GLU A 343 18.09 -10.56 44.11
N PRO A 344 17.89 -11.81 43.67
CA PRO A 344 17.28 -12.09 42.36
C PRO A 344 15.81 -11.68 42.33
N LEU A 345 15.36 -11.17 41.18
CA LEU A 345 13.97 -10.79 40.91
C LEU A 345 13.36 -11.66 39.80
N PRO A 346 13.20 -12.98 40.00
CA PRO A 346 12.79 -13.90 38.94
C PRO A 346 11.36 -13.65 38.44
N GLU A 347 10.44 -13.22 39.31
CA GLU A 347 9.07 -12.87 38.91
C GLU A 347 9.05 -11.64 38.00
N LEU A 348 9.90 -10.65 38.30
CA LEU A 348 10.01 -9.43 37.52
C LEU A 348 10.67 -9.72 36.16
N GLU A 349 11.72 -10.56 36.15
CA GLU A 349 12.37 -11.00 34.92
C GLU A 349 11.36 -11.70 33.99
N ARG A 350 10.61 -12.67 34.52
CA ARG A 350 9.53 -13.36 33.77
C ARG A 350 8.47 -12.41 33.25
N LEU A 351 8.09 -11.41 34.04
CA LEU A 351 7.13 -10.39 33.60
C LEU A 351 7.64 -9.74 32.30
N PHE A 352 8.87 -9.23 32.25
CA PHE A 352 9.41 -8.55 31.07
C PHE A 352 9.71 -9.50 29.89
N THR A 353 10.21 -10.70 30.15
CA THR A 353 10.62 -11.64 29.10
C THR A 353 9.45 -12.46 28.54
N GLU A 354 8.39 -12.69 29.30
CA GLU A 354 7.28 -13.56 28.89
C GLU A 354 5.94 -12.82 28.83
N ALA A 355 5.58 -12.06 29.87
CA ALA A 355 4.22 -11.49 29.98
C ALA A 355 4.05 -10.15 29.24
N LEU A 356 5.09 -9.30 29.18
CA LEU A 356 5.02 -7.98 28.56
C LEU A 356 5.56 -7.94 27.12
N SER A 357 6.10 -9.06 26.65
CA SER A 357 6.64 -9.19 25.30
C SER A 357 5.79 -10.19 24.50
N ASP A 358 5.17 -9.73 23.42
CA ASP A 358 4.51 -10.61 22.46
C ASP A 358 5.47 -10.86 21.30
N THR A 359 6.11 -12.03 21.31
CA THR A 359 7.07 -12.42 20.28
C THR A 359 6.41 -12.68 18.92
N GLN A 360 5.15 -13.10 18.89
CA GLN A 360 4.42 -13.36 17.65
C GLN A 360 3.90 -12.07 17.02
N GLY A 361 3.37 -11.15 17.83
CA GLY A 361 2.93 -9.83 17.39
C GLY A 361 4.06 -8.82 17.17
N GLY A 362 5.31 -9.17 17.51
CA GLY A 362 6.45 -8.26 17.39
C GLY A 362 6.41 -7.10 18.39
N VAL A 363 5.69 -7.27 19.51
CA VAL A 363 5.53 -6.24 20.54
C VAL A 363 6.56 -6.45 21.63
N GLU A 364 7.37 -5.43 21.85
CA GLU A 364 8.44 -5.44 22.82
C GLU A 364 8.23 -4.37 23.89
N THR A 365 8.33 -4.76 25.16
CA THR A 365 8.37 -3.83 26.29
C THR A 365 9.78 -3.74 26.84
N ARG A 366 10.26 -2.52 27.08
CA ARG A 366 11.56 -2.24 27.66
C ARG A 366 11.50 -1.25 28.79
N LEU A 367 12.33 -1.50 29.79
CA LEU A 367 12.68 -0.57 30.84
C LEU A 367 14.14 -0.17 30.67
N CYS A 368 14.41 1.13 30.64
CA CYS A 368 15.77 1.65 30.56
C CYS A 368 15.95 2.77 31.57
N GLY A 369 17.20 3.07 31.91
CA GLY A 369 17.57 4.28 32.65
C GLY A 369 18.80 4.93 32.06
N ARG A 370 19.09 6.14 32.56
CA ARG A 370 20.19 6.96 32.05
C ARG A 370 21.55 6.37 32.39
N ALA A 371 22.43 6.34 31.40
CA ALA A 371 23.84 5.97 31.56
C ALA A 371 24.72 7.07 30.94
N GLY A 372 24.85 8.18 31.66
CA GLY A 372 25.47 9.41 31.16
C GLY A 372 24.50 10.30 30.36
N SER A 373 25.04 11.17 29.52
CA SER A 373 24.28 12.16 28.74
C SER A 373 23.81 11.65 27.38
N GLU A 374 24.48 10.66 26.80
CA GLU A 374 24.21 10.19 25.42
C GLU A 374 23.70 8.76 25.35
N HIS A 375 23.87 7.98 26.42
CA HIS A 375 23.55 6.56 26.44
C HIS A 375 22.50 6.24 27.51
N MET A 376 21.82 5.13 27.29
CA MET A 376 20.88 4.51 28.21
C MET A 376 21.23 3.04 28.37
N VAL A 377 21.03 2.51 29.57
CA VAL A 377 21.11 1.07 29.83
C VAL A 377 19.69 0.54 29.86
N CYS A 378 19.43 -0.46 29.04
CA CYS A 378 18.15 -1.12 28.91
C CYS A 378 18.21 -2.52 29.49
N LEU A 379 17.19 -2.88 30.27
CA LEU A 379 17.02 -4.24 30.78
C LEU A 379 16.69 -5.22 29.64
N PRO A 380 16.95 -6.52 29.86
CA PRO A 380 16.57 -7.58 28.94
C PRO A 380 15.07 -7.59 28.62
N SER A 381 14.75 -8.17 27.46
CA SER A 381 13.39 -8.46 27.01
C SER A 381 13.38 -9.81 26.28
N ALA A 382 12.23 -10.25 25.80
CA ALA A 382 12.13 -11.46 24.97
C ALA A 382 13.02 -11.42 23.71
N PHE A 383 13.17 -10.26 23.07
CA PHE A 383 13.92 -10.13 21.82
C PHE A 383 15.41 -9.85 22.03
N MET A 384 15.82 -9.37 23.21
CA MET A 384 17.23 -9.35 23.59
C MET A 384 17.40 -9.81 25.04
N PRO A 385 17.92 -11.04 25.26
CA PRO A 385 18.04 -11.64 26.58
C PRO A 385 19.20 -11.10 27.41
N ARG A 386 19.87 -10.05 26.94
CA ARG A 386 21.00 -9.40 27.64
C ARG A 386 20.75 -7.90 27.75
N PRO A 387 21.27 -7.24 28.81
CA PRO A 387 21.19 -5.80 28.93
C PRO A 387 21.93 -5.13 27.77
N LEU A 388 21.39 -4.01 27.30
CA LEU A 388 21.95 -3.27 26.18
C LEU A 388 22.32 -1.85 26.62
N LEU A 389 23.53 -1.43 26.29
CA LEU A 389 23.89 -0.02 26.25
C LEU A 389 23.51 0.53 24.87
N ALA A 390 22.54 1.44 24.82
CA ALA A 390 22.00 2.00 23.59
C ALA A 390 22.15 3.53 23.57
N PRO A 391 22.30 4.16 22.39
CA PRO A 391 22.29 5.60 22.28
C PRO A 391 20.88 6.16 22.50
N MET A 392 20.78 7.36 23.07
CA MET A 392 19.49 8.06 23.25
C MET A 392 18.99 8.76 21.97
N ARG A 393 19.80 8.77 20.89
CA ARG A 393 19.44 9.34 19.59
C ARG A 393 19.91 8.40 18.47
N TYR A 394 19.15 8.36 17.38
CA TYR A 394 19.55 7.70 16.14
C TYR A 394 19.59 8.74 15.01
N LYS A 395 20.76 8.97 14.41
CA LYS A 395 20.97 10.01 13.36
C LYS A 395 20.36 11.37 13.75
N ASP A 396 20.72 11.85 14.94
CA ASP A 396 20.23 13.09 15.55
C ASP A 396 18.74 13.15 15.90
N GLN A 397 17.94 12.10 15.65
CA GLN A 397 16.55 12.01 16.10
C GLN A 397 16.47 11.33 17.46
N PRO A 398 15.76 11.91 18.46
CA PRO A 398 15.57 11.26 19.74
C PRO A 398 14.76 9.97 19.57
N VAL A 399 15.19 8.89 20.23
CA VAL A 399 14.42 7.64 20.26
C VAL A 399 13.27 7.76 21.28
N PRO A 400 12.18 6.99 21.16
CA PRO A 400 11.05 7.06 22.10
C PRO A 400 11.43 6.97 23.58
N MET A 401 12.45 6.16 23.91
CA MET A 401 12.94 6.01 25.30
C MET A 401 13.56 7.29 25.85
N TRP A 402 14.15 8.14 25.00
CA TRP A 402 14.64 9.45 25.43
C TRP A 402 13.50 10.30 25.98
N HIS A 403 12.33 10.33 25.32
CA HIS A 403 11.17 11.07 25.81
C HIS A 403 10.69 10.57 27.18
N ALA A 404 10.63 9.24 27.37
CA ALA A 404 10.30 8.64 28.67
C ALA A 404 11.27 9.10 29.78
N LEU A 405 12.57 9.09 29.49
CA LEU A 405 13.62 9.51 30.44
C LEU A 405 13.66 11.03 30.68
N GLN A 406 12.94 11.82 29.90
CA GLN A 406 12.73 13.26 30.12
C GLN A 406 11.45 13.55 30.91
N GLY A 407 10.75 12.53 31.41
CA GLY A 407 9.48 12.70 32.12
C GLY A 407 8.27 12.88 31.19
N GLN A 408 8.44 12.71 29.87
CA GLN A 408 7.36 12.85 28.90
C GLN A 408 6.63 11.52 28.70
N ARG A 409 5.32 11.60 28.45
CA ARG A 409 4.48 10.46 28.09
C ARG A 409 3.80 10.71 26.75
N GLY A 410 3.65 9.66 25.94
CA GLY A 410 2.99 9.79 24.65
C GLY A 410 3.18 8.56 23.78
N VAL A 411 2.74 8.68 22.53
CA VAL A 411 2.96 7.71 21.47
C VAL A 411 3.69 8.41 20.32
N ALA A 412 4.67 7.75 19.73
CA ALA A 412 5.40 8.28 18.59
C ALA A 412 5.72 7.19 17.56
N VAL A 413 5.70 7.58 16.29
CA VAL A 413 6.23 6.80 15.18
C VAL A 413 7.64 7.30 14.88
N ALA A 414 8.65 6.59 15.36
CA ALA A 414 10.05 7.03 15.34
C ALA A 414 11.00 5.84 15.13
N PRO A 415 12.24 6.07 14.67
CA PRO A 415 13.25 5.02 14.70
C PRO A 415 13.57 4.63 16.14
N ASP A 416 13.73 3.33 16.38
CA ASP A 416 14.30 2.82 17.63
C ASP A 416 15.84 2.92 17.60
N TYR A 417 16.51 2.44 18.66
CA TYR A 417 17.97 2.44 18.75
C TYR A 417 18.66 1.58 17.65
N ARG A 418 17.91 0.68 16.98
CA ARG A 418 18.40 -0.11 15.83
C ARG A 418 18.23 0.66 14.51
N GLY A 419 17.51 1.78 14.52
CA GLY A 419 17.11 2.51 13.31
C GLY A 419 15.86 1.94 12.63
N VAL A 420 15.19 0.97 13.25
CA VAL A 420 13.94 0.38 12.74
C VAL A 420 12.78 1.28 13.14
N MET A 421 11.86 1.55 12.21
CA MET A 421 10.67 2.32 12.55
C MET A 421 9.71 1.51 13.40
N VAL A 422 9.31 2.12 14.50
CA VAL A 422 8.37 1.52 15.45
C VAL A 422 7.26 2.50 15.76
N VAL A 423 6.07 1.97 16.05
CA VAL A 423 5.05 2.69 16.81
C VAL A 423 5.33 2.38 18.27
N ALA A 424 5.67 3.40 19.05
CA ALA A 424 6.11 3.24 20.43
C ALA A 424 5.33 4.13 21.37
N ALA A 425 4.71 3.53 22.38
CA ALA A 425 4.19 4.23 23.55
C ALA A 425 5.26 4.29 24.63
N TYR A 426 5.44 5.47 25.21
CA TYR A 426 6.50 5.73 26.18
C TYR A 426 5.95 6.47 27.40
N VAL A 427 6.40 6.07 28.59
CA VAL A 427 5.94 6.59 29.88
C VAL A 427 7.13 6.65 30.86
N PRO A 428 7.25 7.73 31.66
CA PRO A 428 8.26 7.79 32.71
C PRO A 428 7.86 6.91 33.90
N VAL A 429 8.83 6.22 34.48
CA VAL A 429 8.72 5.58 35.79
C VAL A 429 9.42 6.51 36.79
N ALA A 430 8.80 7.67 37.01
CA ALA A 430 9.43 8.83 37.63
C ALA A 430 9.96 8.56 39.04
N GLU A 431 9.26 7.73 39.82
CA GLU A 431 9.66 7.36 41.19
C GLU A 431 11.05 6.73 41.26
N LEU A 432 11.49 6.08 40.19
CA LEU A 432 12.73 5.32 40.11
C LEU A 432 13.76 5.92 39.14
N GLY A 433 13.45 7.03 38.46
CA GLY A 433 14.35 7.63 37.46
C GLY A 433 14.48 6.82 36.17
N LEU A 434 13.53 5.92 35.90
CA LEU A 434 13.55 5.02 34.74
C LEU A 434 12.51 5.45 33.70
N GLY A 435 12.66 4.94 32.49
CA GLY A 435 11.71 5.10 31.39
C GLY A 435 11.23 3.74 30.90
N MET A 436 9.95 3.64 30.58
CA MET A 436 9.35 2.44 30.01
C MET A 436 8.83 2.73 28.60
N VAL A 437 9.09 1.82 27.67
CA VAL A 437 8.65 1.91 26.28
C VAL A 437 8.08 0.57 25.87
N ARG A 438 6.86 0.59 25.35
CA ARG A 438 6.25 -0.55 24.65
C ARG A 438 6.15 -0.18 23.18
N LYS A 439 6.73 -1.02 22.32
CA LYS A 439 6.86 -0.73 20.89
C LYS A 439 6.50 -1.93 20.03
N VAL A 440 6.02 -1.67 18.83
CA VAL A 440 5.81 -2.67 17.78
C VAL A 440 6.53 -2.23 16.51
N ASP A 441 7.20 -3.17 15.84
CA ASP A 441 7.83 -2.91 14.55
C ASP A 441 6.75 -2.60 13.50
N VAL A 442 6.89 -1.49 12.77
CA VAL A 442 5.89 -1.03 11.79
C VAL A 442 5.61 -2.10 10.73
N GLU A 443 6.64 -2.85 10.32
CA GLU A 443 6.50 -3.92 9.34
C GLU A 443 5.55 -5.03 9.82
N ASN A 444 5.74 -5.50 11.06
CA ASN A 444 4.91 -6.57 11.64
C ASN A 444 3.46 -6.11 11.83
N MET A 445 3.24 -4.85 12.17
CA MET A 445 1.90 -4.27 12.32
C MET A 445 1.10 -4.30 11.00
N TYR A 446 1.75 -4.05 9.86
CA TYR A 446 1.08 -3.98 8.55
C TYR A 446 1.00 -5.31 7.80
N GLN A 447 1.76 -6.34 8.19
CA GLN A 447 1.69 -7.69 7.60
C GLN A 447 0.27 -8.26 7.44
N PRO A 448 -0.63 -8.24 8.46
CA PRO A 448 -1.98 -8.77 8.31
C PRO A 448 -2.80 -8.00 7.26
N ILE A 449 -2.63 -6.68 7.16
CA ILE A 449 -3.29 -5.86 6.12
C ILE A 449 -2.78 -6.26 4.73
N ARG A 450 -1.45 -6.44 4.57
CA ARG A 450 -0.86 -6.84 3.28
C ARG A 450 -1.41 -8.17 2.79
N THR A 451 -1.47 -9.18 3.65
CA THR A 451 -2.00 -10.50 3.28
C THR A 451 -3.49 -10.44 2.95
N ALA A 452 -4.28 -9.66 3.69
CA ALA A 452 -5.70 -9.44 3.39
C ALA A 452 -5.91 -8.73 2.04
N VAL A 453 -5.12 -7.69 1.74
CA VAL A 453 -5.18 -6.97 0.46
C VAL A 453 -4.82 -7.89 -0.70
N TRP A 454 -3.76 -8.69 -0.59
CA TRP A 454 -3.41 -9.65 -1.65
C TRP A 454 -4.48 -10.72 -1.87
N ARG A 455 -5.10 -11.22 -0.78
CA ARG A 455 -6.25 -12.13 -0.89
C ARG A 455 -7.43 -11.46 -1.60
N ALA A 456 -7.75 -10.21 -1.25
CA ALA A 456 -8.81 -9.46 -1.90
C ALA A 456 -8.53 -9.25 -3.40
N ILE A 457 -7.30 -8.88 -3.78
CA ILE A 457 -6.89 -8.74 -5.18
C ILE A 457 -7.02 -10.08 -5.91
N ALA A 458 -6.56 -11.19 -5.30
CA ALA A 458 -6.68 -12.52 -5.89
C ALA A 458 -8.15 -12.94 -6.09
N ILE A 459 -9.03 -12.67 -5.12
CA ILE A 459 -10.47 -12.92 -5.22
C ILE A 459 -11.09 -12.06 -6.34
N MET A 460 -10.78 -10.76 -6.40
CA MET A 460 -11.26 -9.88 -7.46
C MET A 460 -10.77 -10.30 -8.84
N ALA A 461 -9.50 -10.68 -8.97
CA ALA A 461 -8.94 -11.20 -10.22
C ALA A 461 -9.61 -12.52 -10.63
N GLY A 462 -9.89 -13.41 -9.67
CA GLY A 462 -10.65 -14.63 -9.88
C GLY A 462 -12.07 -14.36 -10.40
N ILE A 463 -12.82 -13.49 -9.71
CA ILE A 463 -14.17 -13.06 -10.13
C ILE A 463 -14.13 -12.42 -11.53
N GLY A 464 -13.16 -11.54 -11.79
CA GLY A 464 -12.98 -10.90 -13.09
C GLY A 464 -12.70 -11.90 -14.20
N THR A 465 -11.86 -12.90 -13.94
CA THR A 465 -11.53 -13.97 -14.90
C THR A 465 -12.76 -14.84 -15.18
N ILE A 466 -13.53 -15.20 -14.15
CA ILE A 466 -14.78 -15.96 -14.29
C ILE A 466 -15.81 -15.16 -15.10
N ALA A 467 -16.00 -13.87 -14.79
CA ALA A 467 -16.90 -12.99 -15.53
C ALA A 467 -16.50 -12.87 -17.01
N ALA A 468 -15.21 -12.65 -17.29
CA ALA A 468 -14.69 -12.60 -18.66
C ALA A 468 -14.89 -13.92 -19.41
N LEU A 469 -14.66 -15.05 -18.74
CA LEU A 469 -14.89 -16.39 -19.29
C LEU A 469 -16.38 -16.61 -19.61
N LEU A 470 -17.29 -16.26 -18.70
CA LEU A 470 -18.73 -16.39 -18.90
C LEU A 470 -19.22 -15.53 -20.06
N ILE A 471 -18.75 -14.29 -20.16
CA ILE A 471 -19.06 -13.39 -21.29
C ILE A 471 -18.55 -14.01 -22.59
N TYR A 472 -17.31 -14.48 -22.62
CA TYR A 472 -16.73 -15.12 -23.80
C TYR A 472 -17.52 -16.36 -24.25
N LEU A 473 -17.88 -17.24 -23.31
CA LEU A 473 -18.67 -18.44 -23.58
C LEU A 473 -20.06 -18.08 -24.15
N ARG A 474 -20.73 -17.09 -23.55
CA ARG A 474 -22.05 -16.64 -23.99
C ARG A 474 -22.01 -16.03 -25.39
N VAL A 475 -21.02 -15.18 -25.68
CA VAL A 475 -20.83 -14.60 -27.02
C VAL A 475 -20.55 -15.70 -28.05
N ARG A 476 -19.64 -16.63 -27.74
CA ARG A 476 -19.32 -17.77 -28.63
C ARG A 476 -20.55 -18.63 -28.92
N PHE A 477 -21.37 -18.89 -27.92
CA PHE A 477 -22.61 -19.67 -28.09
C PHE A 477 -23.62 -18.96 -28.98
N VAL A 478 -23.86 -17.66 -28.74
CA VAL A 478 -24.80 -16.85 -29.54
C VAL A 478 -24.37 -16.76 -31.01
N VAL A 479 -23.07 -16.52 -31.26
CA VAL A 479 -22.54 -16.43 -32.63
C VAL A 479 -22.66 -17.78 -33.34
N ARG A 480 -22.34 -18.90 -32.68
CA ARG A 480 -22.49 -20.24 -33.28
C ARG A 480 -23.93 -20.53 -33.66
N ARG A 481 -24.88 -20.24 -32.76
CA ARG A 481 -26.31 -20.47 -33.01
C ARG A 481 -26.83 -19.64 -34.18
N ALA A 482 -26.40 -18.38 -34.31
CA ALA A 482 -26.76 -17.54 -35.45
C ALA A 482 -26.23 -18.10 -36.80
N VAL A 483 -25.01 -18.63 -36.82
CA VAL A 483 -24.41 -19.25 -38.01
C VAL A 483 -25.10 -20.58 -38.37
N ASP A 484 -25.45 -21.39 -37.37
CA ASP A 484 -26.11 -22.68 -37.58
C ASP A 484 -27.54 -22.51 -38.11
N THR A 485 -28.32 -21.58 -37.56
CA THR A 485 -29.66 -21.24 -38.09
C THR A 485 -29.58 -20.73 -39.53
N GLY A 486 -28.59 -19.88 -39.84
CA GLY A 486 -28.37 -19.41 -41.21
C GLY A 486 -28.03 -20.54 -42.20
N ARG A 487 -27.24 -21.53 -41.76
CA ARG A 487 -26.92 -22.72 -42.58
C ARG A 487 -28.12 -23.65 -42.77
N GLN A 488 -28.91 -23.89 -41.73
CA GLN A 488 -30.13 -24.69 -41.85
C GLN A 488 -31.12 -24.05 -42.81
N LEU A 489 -31.38 -22.74 -42.69
CA LEU A 489 -32.31 -22.04 -43.57
C LEU A 489 -31.84 -22.11 -45.03
N ARG A 490 -30.55 -21.92 -45.30
CA ARG A 490 -29.98 -22.09 -46.66
C ARG A 490 -30.17 -23.51 -47.18
N GLY A 491 -29.87 -24.53 -46.38
CA GLY A 491 -30.04 -25.93 -46.79
C GLY A 491 -31.49 -26.28 -47.10
N VAL A 492 -32.45 -25.78 -46.32
CA VAL A 492 -33.88 -25.95 -46.62
C VAL A 492 -34.24 -25.26 -47.95
N LEU A 493 -33.87 -24.00 -48.13
CA LEU A 493 -34.19 -23.25 -49.35
C LEU A 493 -33.57 -23.88 -50.61
N GLU A 494 -32.34 -24.41 -50.52
CA GLU A 494 -31.66 -25.09 -51.62
C GLU A 494 -32.32 -26.42 -52.01
N ALA A 495 -32.87 -27.16 -51.04
CA ALA A 495 -33.49 -28.47 -51.28
C ALA A 495 -34.96 -28.39 -51.72
N LEU A 496 -35.64 -27.26 -51.52
CA LEU A 496 -37.05 -27.10 -51.90
C LEU A 496 -37.22 -27.21 -53.43
N PRO A 497 -38.11 -28.10 -53.92
CA PRO A 497 -38.42 -28.20 -55.35
C PRO A 497 -39.41 -27.13 -55.84
N VAL A 498 -39.72 -26.14 -54.98
CA VAL A 498 -40.61 -25.01 -55.28
C VAL A 498 -39.79 -23.73 -55.31
N GLY A 499 -40.10 -22.84 -56.25
CA GLY A 499 -39.47 -21.52 -56.33
C GLY A 499 -39.87 -20.64 -55.14
N VAL A 500 -38.88 -20.18 -54.38
CA VAL A 500 -39.07 -19.31 -53.21
C VAL A 500 -38.33 -18.01 -53.45
N TRP A 501 -39.08 -16.91 -53.45
CA TRP A 501 -38.56 -15.55 -53.52
C TRP A 501 -38.82 -14.84 -52.20
N LEU A 502 -37.81 -14.11 -51.70
CA LEU A 502 -37.90 -13.29 -50.51
C LEU A 502 -37.70 -11.84 -50.90
N THR A 503 -38.53 -10.93 -50.41
CA THR A 503 -38.41 -9.48 -50.63
C THR A 503 -38.21 -8.74 -49.31
N ASP A 504 -37.67 -7.52 -49.38
CA ASP A 504 -37.67 -6.60 -48.24
C ASP A 504 -39.02 -5.87 -48.11
N ALA A 505 -39.15 -5.06 -47.06
CA ALA A 505 -40.36 -4.27 -46.81
C ALA A 505 -40.65 -3.21 -47.88
N SER A 506 -39.70 -2.93 -48.78
CA SER A 506 -39.88 -2.06 -49.95
C SER A 506 -40.23 -2.83 -51.23
N GLY A 507 -40.41 -4.14 -51.15
CA GLY A 507 -40.75 -4.99 -52.29
C GLY A 507 -39.56 -5.40 -53.16
N ARG A 508 -38.33 -5.13 -52.73
CA ARG A 508 -37.13 -5.50 -53.48
C ARG A 508 -36.74 -6.94 -53.18
N PHE A 509 -36.45 -7.72 -54.21
CA PHE A 509 -35.98 -9.09 -54.04
C PHE A 509 -34.65 -9.15 -53.28
N ILE A 510 -34.61 -9.97 -52.22
CA ILE A 510 -33.45 -10.27 -51.35
C ILE A 510 -32.86 -11.64 -51.69
N LEU A 511 -33.70 -12.63 -51.99
CA LEU A 511 -33.27 -14.01 -52.18
C LEU A 511 -34.18 -14.73 -53.19
N ASN A 512 -33.57 -15.51 -54.08
CA ASN A 512 -34.24 -16.49 -54.94
C ASN A 512 -33.55 -17.84 -54.73
N ASN A 513 -34.31 -18.90 -54.50
CA ASN A 513 -33.75 -20.24 -54.31
C ASN A 513 -33.45 -20.93 -55.67
N PRO A 514 -32.65 -22.02 -55.69
CA PRO A 514 -32.26 -22.68 -56.94
C PRO A 514 -33.44 -23.17 -57.79
N ALA A 515 -34.53 -23.63 -57.17
CA ALA A 515 -35.73 -24.02 -57.90
C ALA A 515 -36.40 -22.81 -58.56
N GLY A 516 -36.44 -21.65 -57.90
CA GLY A 516 -36.96 -20.41 -58.46
C GLY A 516 -36.12 -19.93 -59.65
N SER A 517 -34.80 -19.93 -59.54
CA SER A 517 -33.92 -19.58 -60.68
C SER A 517 -34.10 -20.53 -61.87
N ARG A 518 -34.36 -21.82 -61.63
CA ARG A 518 -34.66 -22.79 -62.71
C ARG A 518 -36.02 -22.53 -63.37
N ILE A 519 -37.06 -22.26 -62.58
CA ILE A 519 -38.41 -21.96 -63.09
C ILE A 519 -38.41 -20.67 -63.91
N TRP A 520 -37.71 -19.63 -63.43
CA TRP A 520 -37.70 -18.29 -64.02
C TRP A 520 -36.45 -18.01 -64.86
N ALA A 521 -35.87 -19.04 -65.50
CA ALA A 521 -34.60 -19.00 -66.24
C ALA A 521 -34.40 -17.67 -67.01
N GLY A 522 -33.44 -16.85 -66.56
CA GLY A 522 -33.27 -15.47 -67.00
C GLY A 522 -33.70 -14.40 -65.99
N GLU A 523 -33.59 -14.70 -64.68
CA GLU A 523 -34.02 -13.85 -63.58
C GLU A 523 -33.58 -12.37 -63.71
N ARG A 524 -34.53 -11.45 -63.55
CA ARG A 524 -34.29 -10.01 -63.50
C ARG A 524 -34.73 -9.46 -62.16
N TRP A 525 -33.80 -8.99 -61.34
CA TRP A 525 -34.08 -8.46 -60.00
C TRP A 525 -34.73 -7.07 -60.06
N VAL A 526 -35.96 -7.01 -60.56
CA VAL A 526 -36.74 -5.77 -60.73
C VAL A 526 -37.60 -5.47 -59.51
N GLY A 527 -37.90 -4.20 -59.25
CA GLY A 527 -38.84 -3.80 -58.19
C GLY A 527 -40.30 -4.10 -58.56
N ILE A 528 -41.21 -3.94 -57.59
CA ILE A 528 -42.66 -4.15 -57.78
C ILE A 528 -43.20 -3.39 -59.01
N GLU A 529 -42.64 -2.21 -59.28
CA GLU A 529 -43.00 -1.33 -60.41
C GLU A 529 -42.87 -1.98 -61.81
N ARG A 530 -42.08 -3.06 -61.94
CA ARG A 530 -41.74 -3.71 -63.23
C ARG A 530 -42.08 -5.20 -63.23
N LEU A 531 -43.05 -5.62 -62.44
CA LEU A 531 -43.50 -7.02 -62.39
C LEU A 531 -44.18 -7.49 -63.69
N ASP A 532 -44.53 -6.58 -64.60
CA ASP A 532 -45.03 -6.87 -65.96
C ASP A 532 -44.02 -7.60 -66.86
N GLU A 533 -42.72 -7.50 -66.54
CA GLU A 533 -41.65 -8.21 -67.26
C GLU A 533 -41.67 -9.72 -67.00
N TYR A 534 -42.22 -10.14 -65.87
CA TYR A 534 -42.44 -11.55 -65.59
C TYR A 534 -43.67 -12.05 -66.35
N LYS A 535 -43.55 -13.23 -66.94
CA LYS A 535 -44.65 -13.86 -67.69
C LYS A 535 -45.17 -15.04 -66.90
N GLY A 536 -46.38 -14.90 -66.35
CA GLY A 536 -47.10 -15.95 -65.65
C GLY A 536 -48.54 -16.08 -66.17
N TRP A 537 -49.14 -17.23 -65.94
CA TRP A 537 -50.53 -17.52 -66.31
C TRP A 537 -51.24 -18.19 -65.14
N TRP A 538 -52.50 -17.84 -64.92
CA TRP A 538 -53.35 -18.52 -63.94
C TRP A 538 -53.62 -19.95 -64.41
N HIS A 539 -53.29 -20.94 -63.58
CA HIS A 539 -53.44 -22.35 -63.91
C HIS A 539 -54.87 -22.70 -64.37
N ASP A 540 -55.88 -22.18 -63.66
CA ASP A 540 -57.27 -22.59 -63.87
C ASP A 540 -57.94 -21.91 -65.07
N THR A 541 -57.46 -20.72 -65.46
CA THR A 541 -58.09 -19.91 -66.52
C THR A 541 -57.21 -19.73 -67.75
N GLY A 542 -55.91 -20.05 -67.68
CA GLY A 542 -54.93 -19.81 -68.73
C GLY A 542 -54.72 -18.33 -69.05
N LYS A 543 -55.31 -17.39 -68.30
CA LYS A 543 -55.14 -15.95 -68.51
C LYS A 543 -53.78 -15.50 -67.98
N ARG A 544 -53.16 -14.56 -68.69
CA ARG A 544 -51.89 -13.96 -68.27
C ARG A 544 -52.09 -13.16 -66.98
N ILE A 545 -51.14 -13.27 -66.05
CA ILE A 545 -51.09 -12.47 -64.82
C ILE A 545 -50.60 -11.06 -65.17
N GLU A 546 -51.34 -10.03 -64.78
CA GLU A 546 -50.96 -8.63 -64.95
C GLU A 546 -50.11 -8.11 -63.79
N ALA A 547 -49.44 -6.96 -63.96
CA ALA A 547 -48.47 -6.42 -62.98
C ALA A 547 -49.05 -6.28 -61.55
N HIS A 548 -50.32 -5.89 -61.44
CA HIS A 548 -51.03 -5.68 -60.17
C HIS A 548 -51.61 -6.98 -59.57
N ASP A 549 -51.65 -8.06 -60.35
CA ASP A 549 -52.19 -9.35 -59.94
C ASP A 549 -51.13 -10.24 -59.27
N TRP A 550 -49.86 -9.89 -59.39
CA TRP A 550 -48.78 -10.60 -58.70
C TRP A 550 -48.95 -10.49 -57.19
N ALA A 551 -48.67 -11.58 -56.48
CA ALA A 551 -48.77 -11.63 -55.02
C ALA A 551 -47.90 -10.59 -54.30
N LEU A 552 -46.83 -10.12 -54.94
CA LEU A 552 -45.92 -9.08 -54.43
C LEU A 552 -46.42 -7.65 -54.67
N ALA A 553 -47.45 -7.45 -55.49
CA ALA A 553 -48.02 -6.14 -55.80
C ALA A 553 -49.16 -5.73 -54.85
N ARG A 554 -49.45 -6.54 -53.82
CA ARG A 554 -50.56 -6.37 -52.88
C ARG A 554 -50.10 -6.03 -51.47
#